data_AF-A0A9W8YIK3-F1
#
_entry.id   AF-A0A9W8YIK3-F1
#
_cell.length_a   1.000
_cell.length_b   1.000
_cell.length_c   1.000
_cell.angle_alpha   90.00
_cell.angle_beta   90.00
_cell.angle_gamma   90.00
#
_symmetry.space_group_name_H-M   'P 1'
#
loop_
_entity.id
_entity.type
_entity.pdbx_description
1 polymer ?
#
loop_
_entity_poly.entity_id
_entity_poly.type
_entity_poly.pdbx_seq_one_letter_code
_entity_poly.pdbx_strand_id
1 'polypeptide(L)'
;MIHDPATRSTWAVVFNLPPWTIDTLLQYLGHAKEIAHMPFLVPILLANAASGGLWDREYEAYGHFNTIRIAMKCDQYDRSAIKVDPRDLADMPRKLTASADNVATVVSFAANLERIMKFLDLHFDEYHKHAPPAVYREVQDHLHWLQQLIEDVTVKNETVRSAGQAVVQMVYAVLQQKDNEINHQHGGDMRVIAIVTLMFLPSTFISTWFSASFWNFDPKAEGPVASKWALFHFGISIAMTLAIFIAWRNDSLARKKKHKHMRKSTKSKRKSHQSRWTGKVIRKLRRTPAQVEEGDADTEDDDDDDDYENGRREKDPSPWDSLRQRIVPLAQRRKHSTATQGGEIAKMVRKTAPKKEKAIAEENFAPATKTP
;
A
#
# COMPACT_ATOMS: atom_id res chain seq x y z
N MET A 1 -2.69 13.72 38.91
CA MET A 1 -2.03 12.82 39.87
C MET A 1 -1.71 13.63 41.10
N ILE A 2 -1.92 13.09 42.29
CA ILE A 2 -1.68 13.76 43.57
C ILE A 2 -0.79 12.83 44.39
N HIS A 3 0.34 13.32 44.88
CA HIS A 3 1.25 12.58 45.74
C HIS A 3 1.27 13.22 47.13
N ASP A 4 1.06 12.41 48.15
CA ASP A 4 1.19 12.83 49.53
C ASP A 4 2.52 12.29 50.10
N PRO A 5 3.53 13.17 50.33
CA PRO A 5 4.83 12.75 50.83
C PRO A 5 4.77 12.25 52.28
N ALA A 6 3.77 12.66 53.06
CA ALA A 6 3.64 12.24 54.46
C ALA A 6 3.15 10.78 54.56
N THR A 7 2.15 10.41 53.76
CA THR A 7 1.60 9.05 53.73
C THR A 7 2.29 8.13 52.73
N ARG A 8 3.19 8.66 51.89
CA ARG A 8 3.81 7.95 50.76
C ARG A 8 2.76 7.34 49.83
N SER A 9 1.63 8.02 49.66
CA SER A 9 0.54 7.56 48.79
C SER A 9 0.46 8.40 47.53
N THR A 10 0.27 7.74 46.39
CA THR A 10 0.10 8.40 45.08
C THR A 10 -1.26 8.03 44.52
N TRP A 11 -2.07 9.04 44.23
CA TRP A 11 -3.41 8.90 43.66
C TRP A 11 -3.39 9.40 42.22
N ALA A 12 -3.74 8.51 41.29
CA ALA A 12 -3.84 8.82 39.88
C ALA A 12 -5.20 8.39 39.34
N VAL A 13 -5.79 9.23 38.49
CA VAL A 13 -6.97 8.86 37.72
C VAL A 13 -6.50 8.70 36.28
N VAL A 14 -6.69 7.50 35.74
CA VAL A 14 -6.32 7.18 34.37
C VAL A 14 -7.58 6.85 33.59
N PHE A 15 -7.75 7.47 32.44
CA PHE A 15 -8.92 7.29 31.59
C PHE A 15 -8.54 6.61 30.29
N ASN A 16 -9.50 5.91 29.69
CA ASN A 16 -9.38 5.35 28.34
C ASN A 16 -8.22 4.34 28.14
N LEU A 17 -7.87 3.60 29.20
CA LEU A 17 -6.95 2.47 29.06
C LEU A 17 -7.72 1.23 28.58
N PRO A 18 -7.20 0.50 27.58
CA PRO A 18 -7.78 -0.77 27.22
C PRO A 18 -7.52 -1.81 28.33
N PRO A 19 -8.39 -2.82 28.49
CA PRO A 19 -8.31 -3.76 29.62
C PRO A 19 -6.94 -4.42 29.79
N TRP A 20 -6.30 -4.83 28.69
CA TRP A 20 -4.98 -5.46 28.73
C TRP A 20 -3.87 -4.54 29.25
N THR A 21 -3.97 -3.23 29.03
CA THR A 21 -3.01 -2.25 29.57
C THR A 21 -3.21 -2.09 31.08
N ILE A 22 -4.46 -2.17 31.56
CA ILE A 22 -4.76 -2.15 32.99
C ILE A 22 -4.15 -3.37 33.67
N ASP A 23 -4.36 -4.56 33.12
CA ASP A 23 -3.80 -5.81 33.67
C ASP A 23 -2.27 -5.76 33.71
N THR A 24 -1.64 -5.27 32.64
CA THR A 24 -0.19 -5.10 32.54
C THR A 24 0.33 -4.10 33.57
N LEU A 25 -0.35 -2.96 33.73
CA LEU A 25 0.00 -1.95 34.73
C LEU A 25 -0.11 -2.49 36.15
N LEU A 26 -1.22 -3.18 36.48
CA LEU A 26 -1.42 -3.80 37.79
C LEU A 26 -0.38 -4.88 38.06
N GLN A 27 -0.01 -5.66 37.04
CA GLN A 27 1.06 -6.63 37.13
C GLN A 27 2.40 -5.94 37.46
N TYR A 28 2.78 -4.89 36.73
CA TYR A 28 4.01 -4.15 37.00
C TYR A 28 4.02 -3.52 38.39
N LEU A 29 2.93 -2.90 38.81
CA LEU A 29 2.77 -2.36 40.17
C LEU A 29 2.89 -3.45 41.25
N GLY A 30 2.37 -4.65 40.97
CA GLY A 30 2.48 -5.80 41.86
C GLY A 30 3.92 -6.30 42.05
N HIS A 31 4.79 -6.13 41.05
CA HIS A 31 6.22 -6.47 41.15
C HIS A 31 7.03 -5.32 41.75
N ALA A 32 6.61 -4.07 41.52
CA ALA A 32 7.29 -2.86 41.97
C ALA A 32 6.76 -2.30 43.30
N LYS A 33 6.23 -3.15 44.20
CA LYS A 33 5.58 -2.72 45.45
C LYS A 33 6.45 -1.80 46.31
N GLU A 34 7.75 -2.05 46.35
CA GLU A 34 8.70 -1.28 47.16
C GLU A 34 8.86 0.17 46.68
N ILE A 35 8.73 0.39 45.38
CA ILE A 35 8.86 1.70 44.72
C ILE A 35 7.52 2.28 44.27
N ALA A 36 6.41 1.58 44.52
CA ALA A 36 5.06 1.99 44.11
C ALA A 36 4.60 3.33 44.70
N HIS A 37 5.23 3.77 45.79
CA HIS A 37 4.99 5.08 46.39
C HIS A 37 5.53 6.24 45.55
N MET A 38 6.44 5.99 44.60
CA MET A 38 7.06 7.04 43.80
C MET A 38 6.05 7.63 42.79
N PRO A 39 5.89 8.97 42.75
CA PRO A 39 4.88 9.61 41.90
C PRO A 39 5.10 9.35 40.39
N PHE A 40 6.35 9.28 39.94
CA PHE A 40 6.67 9.09 38.53
C PHE A 40 6.54 7.64 38.04
N LEU A 41 6.42 6.65 38.94
CA LEU A 41 6.40 5.25 38.55
C LEU A 41 5.20 4.94 37.64
N VAL A 42 4.00 5.40 38.02
CA VAL A 42 2.77 5.12 37.27
C VAL A 42 2.84 5.69 35.83
N PRO A 43 3.18 6.98 35.61
CA PRO A 43 3.39 7.51 34.27
C PRO A 43 4.41 6.74 33.43
N ILE A 44 5.52 6.29 34.03
CA ILE A 44 6.57 5.56 33.32
C ILE A 44 6.09 4.17 32.92
N LEU A 45 5.44 3.45 33.83
CA LEU A 45 4.83 2.16 33.54
C LEU A 45 3.74 2.27 32.47
N LEU A 46 2.97 3.35 32.48
CA LEU A 46 1.99 3.64 31.43
C LEU A 46 2.65 3.95 30.09
N ALA A 47 3.68 4.79 30.06
CA ALA A 47 4.43 5.09 28.84
C ALA A 47 5.06 3.82 28.25
N ASN A 48 5.57 2.93 29.10
CA ASN A 48 6.12 1.64 28.71
C ASN A 48 5.04 0.65 28.22
N ALA A 49 3.89 0.55 28.89
CA ALA A 49 2.80 -0.28 28.40
C ALA A 49 2.23 0.23 27.07
N ALA A 50 2.17 1.55 26.92
CA ALA A 50 1.76 2.20 25.69
C ALA A 50 2.78 1.97 24.56
N SER A 51 4.09 2.06 24.82
CA SER A 51 5.13 1.81 23.80
C SER A 51 5.07 0.38 23.25
N GLY A 52 4.70 -0.61 24.06
CA GLY A 52 4.39 -1.96 23.58
C GLY A 52 3.23 -1.97 22.56
N GLY A 53 2.15 -1.26 22.86
CA GLY A 53 1.02 -1.10 21.92
C GLY A 53 1.38 -0.32 20.65
N LEU A 54 2.33 0.62 20.73
CA LEU A 54 2.86 1.34 19.57
C LEU A 54 3.57 0.38 18.60
N TRP A 55 4.42 -0.51 19.13
CA TRP A 55 5.14 -1.51 18.34
C TRP A 55 4.23 -2.49 17.62
N ASP A 56 3.18 -2.99 18.30
CA ASP A 56 2.23 -3.92 17.69
C ASP A 56 1.48 -3.27 16.51
N ARG A 57 1.05 -2.01 16.68
CA ARG A 57 0.38 -1.25 15.61
C ARG A 57 1.31 -0.88 14.47
N GLU A 58 2.55 -0.52 14.78
CA GLU A 58 3.58 -0.28 13.78
C GLU A 58 3.77 -1.54 12.93
N TYR A 59 3.97 -2.70 13.58
CA TYR A 59 4.15 -3.97 12.88
C TYR A 59 2.97 -4.33 11.97
N GLU A 60 1.74 -4.11 12.44
CA GLU A 60 0.52 -4.31 11.63
C GLU A 60 0.46 -3.36 10.43
N ALA A 61 0.74 -2.06 10.64
CA ALA A 61 0.77 -1.06 9.59
C ALA A 61 1.80 -1.40 8.50
N TYR A 62 3.01 -1.82 8.91
CA TYR A 62 4.05 -2.28 7.99
C TYR A 62 3.67 -3.56 7.26
N GLY A 63 3.01 -4.52 7.92
CA GLY A 63 2.57 -5.77 7.31
C GLY A 63 1.60 -5.55 6.15
N HIS A 64 0.63 -4.65 6.33
CA HIS A 64 -0.30 -4.26 5.27
C HIS A 64 0.42 -3.56 4.11
N PHE A 65 1.30 -2.61 4.42
CA PHE A 65 2.06 -1.89 3.42
C PHE A 65 2.96 -2.81 2.58
N ASN A 66 3.62 -3.77 3.24
CA ASN A 66 4.49 -4.74 2.58
C ASN A 66 3.71 -5.65 1.62
N THR A 67 2.50 -6.07 2.02
CA THR A 67 1.63 -6.88 1.16
C THR A 67 1.31 -6.14 -0.15
N ILE A 68 1.04 -4.83 -0.09
CA ILE A 68 0.78 -4.00 -1.29
C ILE A 68 2.07 -3.87 -2.13
N ARG A 69 3.22 -3.61 -1.50
CA ARG A 69 4.51 -3.54 -2.22
C ARG A 69 4.85 -4.84 -2.95
N ILE A 70 4.60 -5.98 -2.32
CA ILE A 70 4.75 -7.31 -2.93
C ILE A 70 3.78 -7.47 -4.10
N ALA A 71 2.51 -7.11 -3.92
CA ALA A 71 1.50 -7.19 -4.99
C ALA A 71 1.83 -6.31 -6.20
N MET A 72 2.53 -5.19 -6.00
CA MET A 72 2.99 -4.35 -7.11
C MET A 72 4.38 -4.72 -7.63
N LYS A 73 5.01 -5.76 -7.05
CA LYS A 73 6.38 -6.19 -7.38
C LYS A 73 7.42 -5.06 -7.20
N CYS A 74 7.23 -4.19 -6.22
CA CYS A 74 8.24 -3.20 -5.82
C CYS A 74 9.43 -3.85 -5.10
N ASP A 75 9.23 -5.02 -4.50
CA ASP A 75 10.22 -5.70 -3.66
C ASP A 75 10.77 -6.95 -4.35
N GLN A 76 11.25 -6.79 -5.58
CA GLN A 76 11.76 -7.89 -6.42
C GLN A 76 13.12 -8.46 -5.98
N TYR A 77 13.63 -8.07 -4.81
CA TYR A 77 14.81 -8.71 -4.26
C TYR A 77 14.53 -10.14 -3.81
N ASP A 78 13.29 -10.45 -3.42
CA ASP A 78 12.89 -11.80 -3.07
C ASP A 78 12.22 -12.53 -4.26
N ARG A 79 12.86 -13.61 -4.72
CA ARG A 79 12.71 -14.21 -6.05
C ARG A 79 11.49 -15.13 -6.23
N SER A 80 10.56 -15.19 -5.29
CA SER A 80 9.38 -16.04 -5.46
C SER A 80 8.28 -15.31 -6.24
N ALA A 81 7.93 -15.85 -7.41
CA ALA A 81 6.91 -15.29 -8.29
C ALA A 81 5.51 -15.44 -7.67
N ILE A 82 5.16 -14.58 -6.71
CA ILE A 82 3.80 -14.48 -6.22
C ILE A 82 2.94 -14.00 -7.39
N LYS A 83 2.02 -14.85 -7.83
CA LYS A 83 1.00 -14.50 -8.82
C LYS A 83 -0.02 -13.62 -8.13
N VAL A 84 -0.02 -12.34 -8.48
CA VAL A 84 -0.98 -11.36 -7.99
C VAL A 84 -2.25 -11.51 -8.80
N ASP A 85 -3.38 -11.74 -8.11
CA ASP A 85 -4.68 -11.82 -8.75
C ASP A 85 -5.04 -10.44 -9.33
N PRO A 86 -5.41 -10.31 -10.62
CA PRO A 86 -5.86 -9.05 -11.21
C PRO A 86 -7.06 -8.39 -10.51
N ARG A 87 -7.85 -9.13 -9.71
CA ARG A 87 -8.90 -8.56 -8.84
C ARG A 87 -8.32 -7.67 -7.74
N ASP A 88 -7.09 -7.92 -7.32
CA ASP A 88 -6.43 -7.20 -6.23
C ASP A 88 -6.08 -5.74 -6.60
N LEU A 89 -5.93 -5.43 -7.91
CA LEU A 89 -5.63 -4.07 -8.38
C LEU A 89 -6.73 -3.06 -8.06
N ALA A 90 -7.99 -3.49 -8.05
CA ALA A 90 -9.12 -2.62 -7.70
C ALA A 90 -9.20 -2.38 -6.19
N ASP A 91 -8.76 -3.35 -5.38
CA ASP A 91 -8.76 -3.26 -3.92
C ASP A 91 -7.49 -2.56 -3.37
N MET A 92 -6.41 -2.48 -4.16
CA MET A 92 -5.16 -1.83 -3.75
C MET A 92 -5.35 -0.40 -3.23
N PRO A 93 -6.07 0.52 -3.92
CA PRO A 93 -6.33 1.86 -3.37
C PRO A 93 -7.01 1.81 -2.00
N ARG A 94 -8.00 0.93 -1.81
CA ARG A 94 -8.72 0.79 -0.54
C ARG A 94 -7.82 0.29 0.59
N LYS A 95 -7.02 -0.76 0.32
CA LYS A 95 -6.02 -1.29 1.27
C LYS A 95 -4.96 -0.24 1.62
N LEU A 96 -4.55 0.56 0.64
CA LEU A 96 -3.58 1.62 0.82
C LEU A 96 -4.13 2.77 1.67
N THR A 97 -5.40 3.15 1.47
CA THR A 97 -6.09 4.12 2.34
C THR A 97 -6.18 3.60 3.78
N ALA A 98 -6.57 2.34 3.98
CA ALA A 98 -6.60 1.73 5.32
C ALA A 98 -5.21 1.70 5.97
N SER A 99 -4.16 1.36 5.20
CA SER A 99 -2.78 1.38 5.69
C SER A 99 -2.33 2.80 6.05
N ALA A 100 -2.68 3.82 5.25
CA ALA A 100 -2.38 5.22 5.55
C ALA A 100 -3.09 5.72 6.82
N ASP A 101 -4.34 5.31 7.05
CA ASP A 101 -5.08 5.62 8.27
C ASP A 101 -4.45 4.96 9.52
N ASN A 102 -4.02 3.71 9.39
CA ASN A 102 -3.27 3.02 10.44
C ASN A 102 -1.95 3.75 10.76
N VAL A 103 -1.17 4.14 9.75
CA VAL A 103 0.08 4.92 9.93
C VAL A 103 -0.22 6.26 10.62
N ALA A 104 -1.28 6.96 10.22
CA ALA A 104 -1.68 8.21 10.87
C ALA A 104 -2.03 8.01 12.34
N THR A 105 -2.72 6.91 12.68
CA THR A 105 -3.04 6.53 14.05
C THR A 105 -1.77 6.24 14.87
N VAL A 106 -0.79 5.54 14.29
CA VAL A 106 0.51 5.27 14.93
C VAL A 106 1.27 6.57 15.20
N VAL A 107 1.33 7.49 14.24
CA VAL A 107 1.97 8.81 14.39
C VAL A 107 1.30 9.64 15.48
N SER A 108 -0.04 9.67 15.51
CA SER A 108 -0.79 10.38 16.56
C SER A 108 -0.51 9.79 17.95
N PHE A 109 -0.40 8.46 18.04
CA PHE A 109 -0.09 7.78 19.29
C PHE A 109 1.35 8.04 19.76
N ALA A 110 2.33 8.01 18.84
CA ALA A 110 3.72 8.38 19.12
C ALA A 110 3.84 9.83 19.62
N ALA A 111 3.15 10.77 18.97
CA ALA A 111 3.12 12.18 19.41
C ALA A 111 2.51 12.36 20.80
N ASN A 112 1.50 11.56 21.17
CA ASN A 112 0.95 11.57 22.52
C ASN A 112 1.95 11.02 23.55
N LEU A 113 2.68 9.96 23.22
CA LEU A 113 3.74 9.42 24.07
C LEU A 113 4.90 10.41 24.24
N GLU A 114 5.28 11.12 23.17
CA GLU A 114 6.29 12.17 23.22
C GLU A 114 5.90 13.29 24.20
N ARG A 115 4.62 13.69 24.23
CA ARG A 115 4.10 14.67 25.20
C ARG A 115 4.18 14.16 26.64
N ILE A 116 3.83 12.89 26.87
CA ILE A 116 3.95 12.25 28.18
C ILE A 116 5.43 12.21 28.60
N MET A 117 6.32 11.89 27.67
CA MET A 117 7.75 11.86 27.92
C MET A 117 8.33 13.23 28.26
N LYS A 118 7.95 14.28 27.52
CA LYS A 118 8.33 15.66 27.83
C LYS A 118 7.80 16.13 29.18
N PHE A 119 6.57 15.75 29.52
CA PHE A 119 6.01 16.03 30.84
C PHE A 119 6.78 15.31 31.95
N LEU A 120 7.15 14.05 31.73
CA LEU A 120 7.94 13.28 32.69
C LEU A 120 9.30 13.92 32.89
N ASP A 121 10.00 14.26 31.82
CA ASP A 121 11.33 14.89 31.84
C ASP A 121 11.30 16.23 32.61
N LEU A 122 10.32 17.09 32.33
CA LEU A 122 10.15 18.39 33.01
C LEU A 122 9.97 18.24 34.53
N HIS A 123 9.23 17.22 34.97
CA HIS A 123 8.99 17.01 36.40
C HIS A 123 9.98 16.05 37.06
N PHE A 124 10.83 15.39 36.28
CA PHE A 124 11.75 14.37 36.80
C PHE A 124 12.74 14.95 37.79
N ASP A 125 13.28 16.13 37.51
CA ASP A 125 14.23 16.87 38.37
C ASP A 125 13.63 17.26 39.73
N GLU A 126 12.32 17.53 39.78
CA GLU A 126 11.62 17.87 41.01
C GLU A 126 11.49 16.64 41.92
N TYR A 127 11.16 15.49 41.33
CA TYR A 127 10.97 14.23 42.05
C TYR A 127 12.28 13.52 42.41
N HIS A 128 13.36 13.77 41.67
CA HIS A 128 14.72 13.30 41.93
C HIS A 128 15.14 13.48 43.39
N LYS A 129 14.80 14.62 43.99
CA LYS A 129 15.24 15.02 45.35
C LYS A 129 14.85 14.02 46.44
N HIS A 130 13.84 13.19 46.18
CA HIS A 130 13.31 12.22 47.14
C HIS A 130 13.61 10.77 46.78
N ALA A 131 14.18 10.50 45.61
CA ALA A 131 14.46 9.14 45.13
C ALA A 131 15.89 8.69 45.49
N PRO A 132 16.09 7.40 45.83
CA PRO A 132 17.43 6.83 45.95
C PRO A 132 18.22 7.01 44.64
N PRO A 133 19.52 7.39 44.69
CA PRO A 133 20.32 7.65 43.49
C PRO A 133 20.40 6.48 42.49
N ALA A 134 20.34 5.24 42.98
CA ALA A 134 20.34 4.04 42.15
C ALA A 134 19.06 3.93 41.29
N VAL A 135 17.90 4.10 41.92
CA VAL A 135 16.60 4.06 41.23
C VAL A 135 16.49 5.22 40.25
N TYR A 136 16.99 6.39 40.64
CA TYR A 136 17.00 7.57 39.76
C TYR A 136 17.74 7.31 38.44
N ARG A 137 18.96 6.79 38.49
CA ARG A 137 19.75 6.49 37.28
C ARG A 137 19.05 5.49 36.38
N GLU A 138 18.51 4.44 36.96
CA GLU A 138 17.84 3.38 36.20
C GLU A 138 16.56 3.87 35.51
N VAL A 139 15.82 4.74 36.18
CA VAL A 139 14.64 5.38 35.62
C VAL A 139 15.03 6.36 34.51
N GLN A 140 16.09 7.15 34.72
CA GLN A 140 16.63 8.06 33.70
C GLN A 140 17.05 7.30 32.44
N ASP A 141 17.78 6.20 32.59
CA ASP A 141 18.19 5.33 31.49
C ASP A 141 16.97 4.76 30.76
N HIS A 142 15.93 4.37 31.49
CA HIS A 142 14.70 3.86 30.89
C HIS A 142 13.90 4.95 30.15
N LEU A 143 13.84 6.17 30.68
CA LEU A 143 13.22 7.31 30.00
C LEU A 143 13.96 7.66 28.72
N HIS A 144 15.29 7.66 28.76
CA HIS A 144 16.11 7.90 27.58
C HIS A 144 15.88 6.83 26.51
N TRP A 145 15.81 5.55 26.90
CA TRP A 145 15.46 4.46 25.99
C TRP A 145 14.05 4.64 25.38
N LEU A 146 13.05 5.02 26.18
CA LEU A 146 11.69 5.29 25.68
C LEU A 146 11.66 6.47 24.69
N GLN A 147 12.42 7.54 24.95
CA GLN A 147 12.55 8.67 24.04
C GLN A 147 13.15 8.24 22.69
N GLN A 148 14.26 7.50 22.72
CA GLN A 148 14.88 6.94 21.51
C GLN A 148 13.91 6.05 20.74
N LEU A 149 13.14 5.21 21.44
CA LEU A 149 12.14 4.34 20.83
C LEU A 149 11.05 5.14 20.09
N ILE A 150 10.55 6.22 20.71
CA ILE A 150 9.52 7.08 20.11
C ILE A 150 10.08 7.81 18.88
N GLU A 151 11.32 8.30 18.96
CA GLU A 151 12.01 8.94 17.86
C GLU A 151 12.19 7.98 16.67
N ASP A 152 12.69 6.77 16.93
CA ASP A 152 12.86 5.72 15.93
C ASP A 152 11.54 5.39 15.21
N VAL A 153 10.46 5.19 15.98
CA VAL A 153 9.13 4.91 15.41
C VAL A 153 8.62 6.11 14.59
N THR A 154 8.90 7.33 15.01
CA THR A 154 8.48 8.54 14.29
C THR A 154 9.20 8.64 12.94
N VAL A 155 10.52 8.45 12.91
CA VAL A 155 11.33 8.46 11.68
C VAL A 155 10.92 7.33 10.73
N LYS A 156 10.67 6.13 11.27
CA LYS A 156 10.16 4.98 10.53
C LYS A 156 8.81 5.25 9.87
N ASN A 157 7.86 5.82 10.62
CA ASN A 157 6.55 6.17 10.09
C ASN A 157 6.62 7.24 9.00
N GLU A 158 7.50 8.24 9.12
CA GLU A 158 7.69 9.24 8.06
C GLU A 158 8.24 8.62 6.76
N THR A 159 9.12 7.64 6.91
CA THR A 159 9.62 6.84 5.78
C THR A 159 8.49 6.01 5.13
N VAL A 160 7.63 5.37 5.93
CA VAL A 160 6.46 4.63 5.42
C VAL A 160 5.47 5.56 4.75
N ARG A 161 5.23 6.73 5.32
CA ARG A 161 4.36 7.76 4.75
C ARG A 161 4.86 8.18 3.37
N SER A 162 6.15 8.51 3.26
CA SER A 162 6.80 8.88 2.00
C SER A 162 6.75 7.74 0.98
N ALA A 163 7.06 6.51 1.40
CA ALA A 163 6.94 5.33 0.55
C ALA A 163 5.48 5.09 0.12
N GLY A 164 4.52 5.30 1.03
CA GLY A 164 3.09 5.19 0.80
C GLY A 164 2.61 6.10 -0.31
N GLN A 165 3.02 7.37 -0.28
CA GLN A 165 2.72 8.33 -1.35
C GLN A 165 3.26 7.89 -2.71
N ALA A 166 4.49 7.37 -2.77
CA ALA A 166 5.06 6.84 -4.01
C ALA A 166 4.28 5.62 -4.52
N VAL A 167 3.87 4.73 -3.62
CA VAL A 167 3.02 3.57 -3.93
C VAL A 167 1.67 4.01 -4.49
N VAL A 168 1.01 5.01 -3.88
CA VAL A 168 -0.25 5.59 -4.39
C VAL A 168 -0.09 6.05 -5.84
N GLN A 169 0.94 6.84 -6.12
CA GLN A 169 1.21 7.36 -7.46
C GLN A 169 1.43 6.23 -8.47
N MET A 170 2.13 5.17 -8.07
CA MET A 170 2.36 4.03 -8.93
C MET A 170 1.10 3.22 -9.19
N VAL A 171 0.23 3.00 -8.18
CA VAL A 171 -1.08 2.36 -8.37
C VAL A 171 -1.90 3.12 -9.40
N TYR A 172 -1.97 4.46 -9.29
CA TYR A 172 -2.68 5.28 -10.27
C TYR A 172 -2.07 5.20 -11.67
N ALA A 173 -0.74 5.19 -11.79
CA ALA A 173 -0.08 5.02 -13.08
C ALA A 173 -0.41 3.67 -13.72
N VAL A 174 -0.45 2.59 -12.94
CA VAL A 174 -0.82 1.24 -13.41
C VAL A 174 -2.29 1.19 -13.81
N LEU A 175 -3.19 1.81 -13.03
CA LEU A 175 -4.61 1.91 -13.37
C LEU A 175 -4.82 2.67 -14.67
N GLN A 176 -4.19 3.84 -14.83
CA GLN A 176 -4.25 4.61 -16.09
C GLN A 176 -3.68 3.83 -17.28
N GLN A 177 -2.60 3.07 -17.07
CA GLN A 177 -2.06 2.20 -18.12
C GLN A 177 -3.07 1.13 -18.54
N LYS A 178 -3.76 0.53 -17.57
CA LYS A 178 -4.80 -0.49 -17.82
C LYS A 178 -6.03 0.12 -18.49
N ASP A 179 -6.46 1.30 -18.09
CA ASP A 179 -7.56 2.02 -18.73
C ASP A 179 -7.22 2.39 -20.16
N ASN A 180 -5.98 2.82 -20.42
CA ASN A 180 -5.50 3.05 -21.78
C ASN A 180 -5.49 1.75 -22.61
N GLU A 181 -5.11 0.61 -22.02
CA GLU A 181 -5.15 -0.68 -22.69
C GLU A 181 -6.58 -1.10 -23.03
N ILE A 182 -7.51 -1.01 -22.07
CA ILE A 182 -8.93 -1.31 -22.26
C ILE A 182 -9.52 -0.38 -23.35
N ASN A 183 -9.22 0.92 -23.28
CA ASN A 183 -9.66 1.89 -24.27
C ASN A 183 -9.05 1.60 -25.66
N HIS A 184 -7.81 1.10 -25.72
CA HIS A 184 -7.21 0.66 -26.98
C HIS A 184 -7.87 -0.60 -27.56
N GLN A 185 -8.31 -1.53 -26.72
CA GLN A 185 -9.07 -2.71 -27.13
C GLN A 185 -10.45 -2.29 -27.70
N HIS A 186 -11.16 -1.41 -27.00
CA HIS A 186 -12.44 -0.84 -27.47
C HIS A 186 -12.29 0.18 -28.61
N GLY A 187 -11.08 0.65 -28.89
CA GLY A 187 -10.80 1.46 -30.07
C GLY A 187 -11.12 0.74 -31.38
N GLY A 188 -11.21 -0.60 -31.38
CA GLY A 188 -11.78 -1.39 -32.47
C GLY A 188 -13.28 -1.11 -32.63
N ASP A 189 -14.04 -1.22 -31.54
CA ASP A 189 -15.49 -1.03 -31.51
C ASP A 189 -15.89 0.39 -31.93
N MET A 190 -15.15 1.40 -31.46
CA MET A 190 -15.39 2.79 -31.83
C MET A 190 -15.21 3.02 -33.35
N ARG A 191 -14.27 2.30 -33.98
CA ARG A 191 -14.09 2.34 -35.44
C ARG A 191 -15.23 1.64 -36.16
N VAL A 192 -15.76 0.54 -35.61
CA VAL A 192 -16.90 -0.17 -36.21
C VAL A 192 -18.13 0.73 -36.26
N ILE A 193 -18.47 1.40 -35.15
CA ILE A 193 -19.60 2.34 -35.10
C ILE A 193 -19.41 3.46 -36.13
N ALA A 194 -18.20 4.05 -36.21
CA ALA A 194 -17.90 5.09 -37.19
C ALA A 194 -17.99 4.61 -38.65
N ILE A 195 -17.61 3.36 -38.92
CA ILE A 195 -17.75 2.77 -40.27
C ILE A 195 -19.22 2.58 -40.61
N VAL A 196 -20.02 2.10 -39.66
CA VAL A 196 -21.46 1.91 -39.83
C VAL A 196 -22.15 3.24 -40.11
N THR A 197 -21.87 4.30 -39.34
CA THR A 197 -22.45 5.63 -39.58
C THR A 197 -22.02 6.22 -40.93
N LEU A 198 -20.76 6.03 -41.33
CA LEU A 198 -20.27 6.45 -42.64
C LEU A 198 -20.96 5.73 -43.81
N MET A 199 -21.38 4.47 -43.63
CA MET A 199 -22.15 3.74 -44.65
C MET A 199 -23.62 4.19 -44.69
N PHE A 200 -24.22 4.47 -43.53
CA PHE A 200 -25.63 4.88 -43.48
C PHE A 200 -25.87 6.33 -43.91
N LEU A 201 -24.95 7.25 -43.63
CA LEU A 201 -25.13 8.67 -43.94
C LEU A 201 -25.45 8.94 -45.43
N PRO A 202 -24.68 8.40 -46.41
CA PRO A 202 -25.02 8.54 -47.82
C PRO A 202 -26.40 7.96 -48.15
N SER A 203 -26.71 6.77 -47.63
CA SER A 203 -28.00 6.11 -47.86
C SER A 203 -29.17 6.94 -47.32
N THR A 204 -29.03 7.50 -46.12
CA THR A 204 -30.05 8.38 -45.53
C THR A 204 -30.20 9.69 -46.31
N PHE A 205 -29.09 10.29 -46.77
CA PHE A 205 -29.13 11.49 -47.60
C PHE A 205 -29.91 11.25 -48.89
N ILE A 206 -29.67 10.11 -49.55
CA ILE A 206 -30.39 9.71 -50.76
C ILE A 206 -31.87 9.48 -50.45
N SER A 207 -32.21 8.80 -49.36
CA SER A 207 -33.60 8.59 -48.94
C SER A 207 -34.35 9.91 -48.71
N THR A 208 -33.72 10.87 -48.05
CA THR A 208 -34.29 12.20 -47.83
C THR A 208 -34.47 12.95 -49.15
N TRP A 209 -33.52 12.82 -50.08
CA TRP A 209 -33.62 13.41 -51.42
C TRP A 209 -34.81 12.88 -52.22
N PHE A 210 -35.09 11.58 -52.14
CA PHE A 210 -36.28 10.97 -52.76
C PHE A 210 -37.58 11.36 -52.05
N SER A 211 -37.54 11.57 -50.73
CA SER A 211 -38.70 12.00 -49.95
C SER A 211 -39.05 13.49 -50.16
N ALA A 212 -38.07 14.31 -50.53
CA ALA A 212 -38.24 15.74 -50.78
C ALA A 212 -38.83 16.01 -52.18
N SER A 213 -40.04 15.51 -52.46
CA SER A 213 -40.97 15.91 -53.54
C SER A 213 -40.45 16.16 -54.98
N PHE A 214 -39.21 15.84 -55.33
CA PHE A 214 -38.66 16.03 -56.68
C PHE A 214 -39.28 15.08 -57.71
N TRP A 215 -40.02 14.08 -57.26
CA TRP A 215 -40.72 13.12 -58.11
C TRP A 215 -42.22 13.39 -58.05
N ASN A 216 -42.74 13.99 -59.13
CA ASN A 216 -44.17 14.20 -59.27
C ASN A 216 -44.81 12.89 -59.76
N PHE A 217 -45.34 12.09 -58.83
CA PHE A 217 -46.05 10.83 -59.12
C PHE A 217 -47.49 11.10 -59.58
N ASP A 218 -47.71 12.08 -60.45
CA ASP A 218 -49.06 12.39 -60.94
C ASP A 218 -49.51 11.28 -61.91
N PRO A 219 -50.53 10.47 -61.57
CA PRO A 219 -50.95 9.31 -62.36
C PRO A 219 -51.54 9.68 -63.73
N LYS A 220 -51.70 10.97 -64.04
CA LYS A 220 -52.27 11.47 -65.31
C LYS A 220 -51.23 11.74 -66.41
N ALA A 221 -49.93 11.63 -66.12
CA ALA A 221 -48.91 11.74 -67.15
C ALA A 221 -48.77 10.39 -67.89
N GLU A 222 -49.28 10.30 -69.13
CA GLU A 222 -49.19 9.12 -70.02
C GLU A 222 -47.76 8.84 -70.52
N GLY A 223 -46.80 8.70 -69.60
CA GLY A 223 -45.40 8.37 -69.88
C GLY A 223 -44.88 7.29 -68.92
N PRO A 224 -43.85 6.50 -69.32
CA PRO A 224 -43.31 5.44 -68.49
C PRO A 224 -42.84 5.99 -67.12
N VAL A 225 -43.57 5.60 -66.07
CA VAL A 225 -43.50 6.15 -64.70
C VAL A 225 -42.20 5.82 -63.95
N ALA A 226 -41.26 5.14 -64.61
CA ALA A 226 -39.91 4.89 -64.09
C ALA A 226 -38.87 5.39 -65.10
N SER A 227 -38.61 6.71 -65.04
CA SER A 227 -37.62 7.38 -65.87
C SER A 227 -36.23 6.78 -65.68
N LYS A 228 -35.47 6.61 -66.77
CA LYS A 228 -34.04 6.21 -66.80
C LYS A 228 -33.18 6.97 -65.78
N TRP A 229 -33.62 8.15 -65.36
CA TRP A 229 -33.02 8.94 -64.30
C TRP A 229 -32.90 8.21 -62.95
N ALA A 230 -33.84 7.33 -62.57
CA ALA A 230 -33.72 6.56 -61.33
C ALA A 230 -32.48 5.65 -61.32
N LEU A 231 -32.17 5.04 -62.47
CA LEU A 231 -30.99 4.20 -62.64
C LEU A 231 -29.68 5.00 -62.51
N PHE A 232 -29.67 6.23 -63.03
CA PHE A 232 -28.53 7.14 -62.94
C PHE A 232 -28.24 7.56 -61.49
N HIS A 233 -29.29 7.85 -60.71
CA HIS A 233 -29.15 8.17 -59.28
C HIS A 233 -28.61 6.98 -58.47
N PHE A 234 -29.06 5.76 -58.78
CA PHE A 234 -28.53 4.55 -58.16
C PHE A 234 -27.04 4.37 -58.46
N GLY A 235 -26.62 4.67 -59.70
CA GLY A 235 -25.23 4.68 -60.12
C GLY A 235 -24.37 5.68 -59.34
N ILE A 236 -24.85 6.92 -59.17
CA ILE A 236 -24.15 7.96 -58.38
C ILE A 236 -23.98 7.53 -56.92
N SER A 237 -25.01 6.93 -56.34
CA SER A 237 -25.02 6.46 -54.96
C SER A 237 -23.97 5.38 -54.69
N ILE A 238 -23.87 4.40 -55.59
CA ILE A 238 -22.84 3.35 -55.56
C ILE A 238 -21.44 3.97 -55.75
N ALA A 239 -21.29 4.89 -56.70
CA ALA A 239 -20.02 5.54 -56.98
C ALA A 239 -19.51 6.34 -55.77
N MET A 240 -20.40 7.08 -55.10
CA MET A 240 -20.05 7.85 -53.89
C MET A 240 -19.66 6.93 -52.73
N THR A 241 -20.35 5.80 -52.56
CA THR A 241 -20.03 4.80 -51.54
C THR A 241 -18.66 4.16 -51.80
N LEU A 242 -18.36 3.80 -53.05
CA LEU A 242 -17.06 3.31 -53.47
C LEU A 242 -15.94 4.34 -53.26
N ALA A 243 -16.19 5.61 -53.57
CA ALA A 243 -15.22 6.69 -53.38
C ALA A 243 -14.81 6.84 -51.91
N ILE A 244 -15.79 6.83 -50.99
CA ILE A 244 -15.53 6.85 -49.54
C ILE A 244 -14.72 5.62 -49.12
N PHE A 245 -15.08 4.44 -49.62
CA PHE A 245 -14.38 3.20 -49.30
C PHE A 245 -12.92 3.19 -49.80
N ILE A 246 -12.67 3.71 -51.01
CA ILE A 246 -11.32 3.84 -51.58
C ILE A 246 -10.50 4.86 -50.79
N ALA A 247 -11.07 6.03 -50.48
CA ALA A 247 -10.40 7.05 -49.68
C ALA A 247 -9.99 6.49 -48.30
N TRP A 248 -10.89 5.76 -47.65
CA TRP A 248 -10.63 5.11 -46.37
C TRP A 248 -9.56 4.02 -46.47
N ARG A 249 -9.61 3.16 -47.50
CA ARG A 249 -8.60 2.11 -47.72
C ARG A 249 -7.22 2.71 -47.94
N ASN A 250 -7.13 3.79 -48.70
CA ASN A 250 -5.88 4.50 -48.96
C ASN A 250 -5.33 5.17 -47.68
N ASP A 251 -6.19 5.84 -46.91
CA ASP A 251 -5.80 6.45 -45.64
C ASP A 251 -5.35 5.41 -44.61
N SER A 252 -6.05 4.28 -44.50
CA SER A 252 -5.69 3.15 -43.63
C SER A 252 -4.31 2.58 -43.98
N LEU A 253 -4.01 2.41 -45.27
CA LEU A 253 -2.69 1.96 -45.73
C LEU A 253 -1.59 3.00 -45.47
N ALA A 254 -1.88 4.29 -45.65
CA ALA A 254 -0.95 5.38 -45.37
C ALA A 254 -0.60 5.45 -43.88
N ARG A 255 -1.58 5.29 -42.99
CA ARG A 255 -1.37 5.26 -41.52
C ARG A 255 -0.52 4.06 -41.09
N LYS A 256 -0.71 2.88 -41.69
CA LYS A 256 0.13 1.69 -41.43
C LYS A 256 1.60 1.94 -41.79
N LYS A 257 1.87 2.65 -42.89
CA LYS A 257 3.25 3.02 -43.30
C LYS A 257 3.88 4.00 -42.29
N LYS A 258 3.14 5.05 -41.89
CA LYS A 258 3.61 6.03 -40.88
C LYS A 258 3.94 5.38 -39.53
N HIS A 259 3.08 4.48 -39.04
CA HIS A 259 3.34 3.78 -37.77
C HIS A 259 4.59 2.90 -37.80
N LYS A 260 4.87 2.21 -38.91
CA LYS A 260 6.10 1.42 -39.07
C LYS A 260 7.34 2.32 -39.02
N HIS A 261 7.30 3.50 -39.64
CA HIS A 261 8.42 4.43 -39.63
C HIS A 261 8.67 5.04 -38.24
N MET A 262 7.60 5.39 -37.51
CA MET A 262 7.72 5.87 -36.13
C MET A 262 8.26 4.79 -35.18
N ARG A 263 7.80 3.54 -35.28
CA ARG A 263 8.32 2.43 -34.44
C ARG A 263 9.82 2.17 -34.68
N LYS A 264 10.33 2.38 -35.89
CA LYS A 264 11.77 2.26 -36.18
C LYS A 264 12.57 3.42 -35.59
N SER A 265 12.10 4.66 -35.72
CA SER A 265 12.75 5.85 -35.16
C SER A 265 12.84 5.81 -33.62
N THR A 266 11.75 5.44 -32.94
CA THR A 266 11.71 5.38 -31.47
C THR A 266 12.59 4.26 -30.90
N LYS A 267 12.66 3.09 -31.56
CA LYS A 267 13.60 2.02 -31.17
C LYS A 267 15.06 2.45 -31.27
N SER A 268 15.42 3.25 -32.28
CA SER A 268 16.78 3.79 -32.41
C SER A 268 17.10 4.79 -31.30
N LYS A 269 16.19 5.72 -31.00
CA LYS A 269 16.36 6.69 -29.88
C LYS A 269 16.43 6.02 -28.52
N ARG A 270 15.63 4.98 -28.24
CA ARG A 270 15.70 4.25 -26.96
C ARG A 270 17.06 3.58 -26.75
N LYS A 271 17.63 2.96 -27.79
CA LYS A 271 18.97 2.34 -27.70
C LYS A 271 20.07 3.36 -27.43
N SER A 272 20.00 4.57 -28.02
CA SER A 272 21.02 5.61 -27.76
C SER A 272 20.87 6.28 -26.39
N HIS A 273 19.63 6.44 -25.89
CA HIS A 273 19.42 7.01 -24.56
C HIS A 273 19.80 6.03 -23.44
N GLN A 274 19.48 4.74 -23.62
CA GLN A 274 19.83 3.70 -22.65
C GLN A 274 21.34 3.53 -22.52
N SER A 275 22.10 3.57 -23.62
CA SER A 275 23.57 3.50 -23.56
C SER A 275 24.22 4.75 -22.94
N ARG A 276 23.64 5.95 -23.15
CA ARG A 276 24.12 7.18 -22.50
C ARG A 276 23.83 7.20 -21.00
N TRP A 277 22.68 6.70 -20.56
CA TRP A 277 22.31 6.69 -19.14
C TRP A 277 23.14 5.68 -18.34
N THR A 278 23.25 4.42 -18.81
CA THR A 278 24.08 3.41 -18.12
C THR A 278 25.55 3.82 -18.10
N GLY A 279 26.07 4.39 -19.19
CA GLY A 279 27.45 4.87 -19.25
C GLY A 279 27.75 6.07 -18.33
N LYS A 280 26.77 6.93 -18.02
CA LYS A 280 26.93 8.04 -17.07
C LYS A 280 26.80 7.60 -15.62
N VAL A 281 25.84 6.73 -15.31
CA VAL A 281 25.60 6.25 -13.94
C VAL A 281 26.77 5.39 -13.47
N ILE A 282 27.26 4.47 -14.30
CA ILE A 282 28.46 3.67 -13.98
C ILE A 282 29.69 4.56 -13.78
N ARG A 283 29.86 5.62 -14.58
CA ARG A 283 30.97 6.59 -14.38
C ARG A 283 30.83 7.44 -13.13
N LYS A 284 29.60 7.74 -12.68
CA LYS A 284 29.35 8.52 -11.47
C LYS A 284 29.58 7.67 -10.21
N LEU A 285 29.14 6.41 -10.24
CA LEU A 285 29.39 5.45 -9.15
C LEU A 285 30.88 5.10 -9.01
N ARG A 286 31.65 5.08 -10.10
CA ARG A 286 33.10 4.82 -10.05
C ARG A 286 33.96 6.03 -9.65
N ARG A 287 33.35 7.23 -9.51
CA ARG A 287 34.05 8.49 -9.20
C ARG A 287 33.78 9.04 -7.81
N THR A 288 33.06 8.32 -6.96
CA THR A 288 33.11 8.52 -5.52
C THR A 288 34.17 7.56 -4.97
N PRO A 289 35.47 7.93 -4.91
CA PRO A 289 36.35 7.29 -3.97
C PRO A 289 35.74 7.52 -2.59
N ALA A 290 35.61 6.45 -1.83
CA ALA A 290 35.32 6.52 -0.42
C ALA A 290 36.42 7.36 0.23
N GLN A 291 36.11 8.63 0.55
CA GLN A 291 36.76 9.28 1.67
C GLN A 291 36.12 8.66 2.92
N VAL A 292 36.58 7.45 3.24
CA VAL A 292 36.61 7.01 4.63
C VAL A 292 37.79 7.77 5.19
N GLU A 293 37.50 8.77 6.01
CA GLU A 293 38.43 9.31 6.99
C GLU A 293 38.90 8.12 7.83
N GLU A 294 40.08 7.58 7.51
CA GLU A 294 40.89 6.84 8.46
C GLU A 294 41.27 7.85 9.55
N GLY A 295 40.46 7.88 10.60
CA GLY A 295 40.87 8.47 11.86
C GLY A 295 41.91 7.56 12.47
N ASP A 296 43.14 8.05 12.53
CA ASP A 296 44.25 7.47 13.27
C ASP A 296 43.82 7.26 14.74
N ALA A 297 43.54 6.00 15.07
CA ALA A 297 43.44 5.54 16.44
C ALA A 297 44.80 4.92 16.78
N ASP A 298 45.69 5.75 17.30
CA ASP A 298 46.85 5.31 18.06
C ASP A 298 46.33 4.37 19.16
N THR A 299 46.57 3.07 18.96
CA THR A 299 46.32 2.04 19.97
C THR A 299 47.67 1.84 20.62
N GLU A 300 47.87 2.51 21.76
CA GLU A 300 48.97 2.22 22.67
C GLU A 300 48.79 0.77 23.16
N ASP A 301 49.72 -0.08 22.76
CA ASP A 301 49.97 -1.41 23.32
C ASP A 301 50.51 -1.21 24.75
N ASP A 302 49.61 -1.21 25.73
CA ASP A 302 49.96 -1.46 27.13
C ASP A 302 49.58 -2.91 27.48
N ASP A 303 50.58 -3.77 27.34
CA ASP A 303 50.65 -5.11 27.92
C ASP A 303 50.77 -4.99 29.45
N ASP A 304 49.65 -4.97 30.16
CA ASP A 304 49.60 -5.27 31.61
C ASP A 304 48.58 -6.39 31.85
N ASP A 305 49.08 -7.62 31.74
CA ASP A 305 48.46 -8.85 32.23
C ASP A 305 48.46 -8.83 33.78
N ASP A 306 47.48 -8.14 34.37
CA ASP A 306 47.15 -8.30 35.78
C ASP A 306 45.96 -9.27 35.95
N ASP A 307 46.30 -10.48 36.39
CA ASP A 307 45.43 -11.52 36.94
C ASP A 307 44.52 -10.95 38.05
N TYR A 308 43.34 -10.45 37.66
CA TYR A 308 42.22 -10.26 38.57
C TYR A 308 41.17 -11.36 38.33
N GLU A 309 41.40 -12.53 38.96
CA GLU A 309 40.33 -13.43 39.40
C GLU A 309 39.47 -12.71 40.45
N ASN A 310 38.72 -11.69 40.03
CA ASN A 310 37.74 -11.05 40.88
C ASN A 310 36.44 -11.81 40.71
N GLY A 311 36.13 -12.64 41.72
CA GLY A 311 34.89 -13.40 41.79
C GLY A 311 33.70 -12.52 41.44
N ARG A 312 33.14 -12.73 40.24
CA ARG A 312 31.85 -12.20 39.84
C ARG A 312 30.82 -12.74 40.83
N ARG A 313 30.59 -11.99 41.91
CA ARG A 313 29.33 -12.04 42.62
C ARG A 313 28.27 -11.77 41.58
N GLU A 314 27.53 -12.82 41.24
CA GLU A 314 26.28 -12.77 40.52
C GLU A 314 25.44 -11.68 41.19
N LYS A 315 25.43 -10.47 40.59
CA LYS A 315 24.59 -9.39 41.07
C LYS A 315 23.18 -9.85 40.83
N ASP A 316 22.41 -9.97 41.91
CA ASP A 316 20.98 -10.24 41.81
C ASP A 316 20.38 -9.28 40.77
N PRO A 317 19.66 -9.81 39.76
CA PRO A 317 19.13 -9.00 38.68
C PRO A 317 18.29 -7.87 39.28
N SER A 318 18.49 -6.65 38.78
CA SER A 318 17.69 -5.51 39.24
C SER A 318 16.20 -5.86 39.10
N PRO A 319 15.33 -5.42 40.03
CA PRO A 319 13.87 -5.48 39.84
C PRO A 319 13.42 -4.95 38.47
N TRP A 320 14.18 -4.04 37.87
CA TRP A 320 13.92 -3.56 36.52
C TRP A 320 14.51 -4.41 35.40
N ASP A 321 15.57 -5.19 35.63
CA ASP A 321 16.08 -6.13 34.61
C ASP A 321 15.05 -7.22 34.35
N SER A 322 14.40 -7.71 35.40
CA SER A 322 13.29 -8.65 35.28
C SER A 322 12.04 -8.02 34.64
N LEU A 323 11.85 -6.71 34.80
CA LEU A 323 10.86 -5.93 34.05
C LEU A 323 11.27 -5.85 32.56
N ARG A 324 12.48 -5.38 32.25
CA ARG A 324 13.03 -5.20 30.89
C ARG A 324 13.00 -6.50 30.09
N GLN A 325 13.44 -7.61 30.67
CA GLN A 325 13.44 -8.93 30.00
C GLN A 325 12.03 -9.45 29.69
N ARG A 326 11.01 -9.04 30.44
CA ARG A 326 9.60 -9.35 30.15
C ARG A 326 8.94 -8.38 29.17
N ILE A 327 9.49 -7.17 29.07
CA ILE A 327 9.05 -6.09 28.16
C ILE A 327 9.59 -6.32 26.74
N VAL A 328 10.76 -6.93 26.57
CA VAL A 328 11.23 -7.38 25.24
C VAL A 328 10.17 -8.34 24.65
N PRO A 329 9.67 -8.10 23.44
CA PRO A 329 8.29 -8.45 23.12
C PRO A 329 8.01 -9.96 23.21
N LEU A 330 6.97 -10.30 23.99
CA LEU A 330 6.20 -11.54 23.80
C LEU A 330 5.70 -11.69 22.34
N ALA A 331 5.70 -10.62 21.52
CA ALA A 331 5.46 -10.68 20.08
C ALA A 331 6.47 -11.58 19.34
N GLN A 332 7.71 -11.69 19.82
CA GLN A 332 8.71 -12.63 19.26
C GLN A 332 8.41 -14.08 19.69
N ARG A 333 7.85 -14.28 20.89
CA ARG A 333 7.31 -15.59 21.34
C ARG A 333 6.00 -15.98 20.63
N ARG A 334 5.11 -15.02 20.32
CA ARG A 334 3.84 -15.26 19.61
C ARG A 334 4.07 -15.73 18.17
N LYS A 335 5.12 -15.23 17.48
CA LYS A 335 5.51 -15.70 16.14
C LYS A 335 5.86 -17.19 16.09
N HIS A 336 6.39 -17.77 17.16
CA HIS A 336 6.63 -19.23 17.23
C HIS A 336 5.35 -20.05 17.51
N SER A 337 4.33 -19.45 18.12
CA SER A 337 3.06 -20.12 18.41
C SER A 337 2.08 -20.07 17.23
N THR A 338 1.94 -18.93 16.56
CA THR A 338 0.96 -18.76 15.46
C THR A 338 1.41 -19.40 14.14
N ALA A 339 2.72 -19.54 13.89
CA ALA A 339 3.23 -20.30 12.75
C ALA A 339 2.85 -21.80 12.82
N THR A 340 2.75 -22.34 14.04
CA THR A 340 2.36 -23.74 14.28
C THR A 340 0.84 -23.91 14.21
N GLN A 341 0.06 -22.94 14.69
CA GLN A 341 -1.40 -23.00 14.75
C GLN A 341 -2.09 -22.70 13.40
N GLY A 342 -1.49 -21.84 12.56
CA GLY A 342 -1.99 -21.58 11.20
C GLY A 342 -1.92 -22.78 10.26
N GLY A 343 -0.96 -23.70 10.50
CA GLY A 343 -0.83 -24.95 9.76
C GLY A 343 -1.91 -25.99 10.11
N GLU A 344 -2.43 -25.99 11.34
CA GLU A 344 -3.50 -26.92 11.75
C GLU A 344 -4.89 -26.46 11.29
N ILE A 345 -5.19 -25.16 11.36
CA ILE A 345 -6.48 -24.62 10.89
C ILE A 345 -6.60 -24.81 9.36
N ALA A 346 -5.53 -24.62 8.60
CA ALA A 346 -5.50 -24.90 7.16
C ALA A 346 -5.69 -26.41 6.85
N LYS A 347 -5.25 -27.32 7.73
CA LYS A 347 -5.49 -28.76 7.60
C LYS A 347 -6.92 -29.17 7.96
N MET A 348 -7.56 -28.50 8.92
CA MET A 348 -8.96 -28.75 9.28
C MET A 348 -9.96 -28.23 8.24
N VAL A 349 -9.71 -27.05 7.66
CA VAL A 349 -10.57 -26.48 6.60
C VAL A 349 -10.50 -27.31 5.31
N ARG A 350 -9.36 -27.97 5.03
CA ARG A 350 -9.22 -28.87 3.87
C ARG A 350 -9.95 -30.21 4.04
N LYS A 351 -10.25 -30.63 5.28
CA LYS A 351 -10.98 -31.88 5.57
C LYS A 351 -12.51 -31.70 5.62
N THR A 352 -13.02 -30.47 5.65
CA THR A 352 -14.46 -30.18 5.81
C THR A 352 -15.12 -29.59 4.56
N ALA A 353 -14.38 -29.42 3.46
CA ALA A 353 -14.96 -29.00 2.19
C ALA A 353 -15.84 -30.12 1.59
N PRO A 354 -17.16 -29.91 1.40
CA PRO A 354 -18.03 -30.93 0.82
C PRO A 354 -17.64 -31.22 -0.64
N LYS A 355 -17.58 -32.51 -1.00
CA LYS A 355 -17.46 -32.99 -2.38
C LYS A 355 -18.58 -32.35 -3.21
N LYS A 356 -18.22 -31.54 -4.22
CA LYS A 356 -19.17 -31.04 -5.21
C LYS A 356 -19.73 -32.21 -6.01
N GLU A 357 -20.94 -32.61 -5.66
CA GLU A 357 -21.81 -33.46 -6.46
C GLU A 357 -22.27 -32.64 -7.69
N LYS A 358 -21.95 -33.14 -8.89
CA LYS A 358 -22.51 -32.64 -10.15
C LYS A 358 -23.92 -33.22 -10.29
N ALA A 359 -24.93 -32.48 -9.85
CA ALA A 359 -26.31 -32.75 -10.22
C ALA A 359 -26.68 -31.89 -11.44
N ILE A 360 -27.00 -32.59 -12.51
CA ILE A 360 -27.60 -32.09 -13.76
C ILE A 360 -29.04 -31.71 -13.42
N ALA A 361 -29.44 -30.48 -13.73
CA ALA A 361 -30.84 -30.07 -13.74
C ALA A 361 -31.17 -29.54 -15.14
N GLU A 362 -31.78 -30.41 -15.94
CA GLU A 362 -32.62 -30.03 -17.07
C GLU A 362 -33.86 -29.33 -16.51
N GLU A 363 -34.01 -28.03 -16.79
CA GLU A 363 -35.23 -27.30 -16.46
C GLU A 363 -36.07 -27.15 -17.74
N ASN A 364 -37.21 -27.85 -17.71
CA ASN A 364 -38.23 -27.90 -18.74
C ASN A 364 -38.91 -26.54 -18.92
N PHE A 365 -38.92 -26.03 -20.14
CA PHE A 365 -39.73 -24.89 -20.57
C PHE A 365 -41.12 -25.41 -20.99
N ALA A 366 -42.16 -25.13 -20.21
CA ALA A 366 -43.55 -25.32 -20.60
C ALA A 366 -44.19 -23.97 -21.00
N PRO A 367 -44.97 -23.89 -22.09
CA PRO A 367 -45.58 -22.65 -22.55
C PRO A 367 -46.92 -22.36 -21.85
N ALA A 368 -47.14 -21.08 -21.55
CA ALA A 368 -48.36 -20.56 -20.95
C ALA A 368 -49.58 -20.69 -21.89
N THR A 369 -50.62 -21.33 -21.38
CA THR A 369 -51.98 -21.36 -21.95
C THR A 369 -52.67 -20.02 -21.71
N LYS A 370 -53.22 -19.45 -22.79
CA LYS A 370 -54.24 -18.39 -22.72
C LYS A 370 -55.61 -19.03 -22.57
N THR A 371 -56.45 -18.41 -21.76
CA THR A 371 -57.88 -18.72 -21.59
C THR A 371 -58.64 -17.42 -21.30
N PRO A 372 -59.95 -17.39 -21.53
CA PRO A 372 -60.56 -16.87 -22.77
C PRO A 372 -61.01 -15.41 -22.70
#